data_AF-A0A1Y3B4K6-F1
#
_entry.id   AF-A0A1Y3B4K6-F1
#
_cell.length_a   1.000
_cell.length_b   1.000
_cell.length_c   1.000
_cell.angle_alpha   90.00
_cell.angle_beta   90.00
_cell.angle_gamma   90.00
#
_symmetry.space_group_name_H-M   'P 1'
#
loop_
_entity.id
_entity.type
_entity.pdbx_description
1 polymer ?
#
loop_
_entity_poly.entity_id
_entity_poly.type
_entity_poly.pdbx_seq_one_letter_code
_entity_poly.pdbx_strand_id
1 'polypeptide(L)' 'MEINSYYFLGQIALVTVISVPIFFYLYSLYVYGHWKRHGIRGPKPTPFIGNIFSLSKPQQVLQLEYQKEYGDIYGFR' A
#
# COMPACT_ATOMS: atom_id res chain seq x y z
N MET A 1 28.97 26.40 19.80
CA MET A 1 28.90 25.72 18.49
C MET A 1 28.05 24.44 18.56
N GLU A 2 28.03 23.73 19.68
CA GLU A 2 27.29 22.47 19.85
C GLU A 2 25.76 22.61 19.84
N ILE A 3 25.22 23.64 20.49
CA ILE A 3 23.76 23.89 20.59
C ILE A 3 23.09 23.97 19.20
N ASN A 4 23.71 24.67 18.25
CA ASN A 4 23.19 24.80 16.88
C ASN A 4 23.20 23.46 16.13
N SER A 5 24.15 22.58 16.45
CA SER A 5 24.22 21.23 15.88
C SER A 5 23.05 20.35 16.34
N TYR A 6 22.68 20.43 17.62
CA TYR A 6 21.53 19.69 18.15
C TYR A 6 20.20 20.14 17.54
N TYR A 7 20.00 21.45 17.34
CA TYR A 7 18.82 21.96 16.65
C TYR A 7 18.75 21.50 15.20
N PHE A 8 19.89 21.48 14.50
CA PHE A 8 19.96 21.00 13.13
C PHE A 8 19.63 19.51 13.01
N LEU A 9 20.21 18.67 13.88
CA LEU A 9 19.91 17.24 13.94
C LEU A 9 18.44 16.98 14.29
N GLY A 10 17.86 17.77 15.20
CA GLY A 10 16.44 17.71 15.56
C GLY A 10 15.52 18.01 14.37
N GLN A 11 15.87 19.01 13.55
CA GLN A 11 15.11 19.34 12.34
C GLN A 11 15.15 18.21 11.30
N ILE A 12 16.34 17.62 11.07
CA ILE A 12 16.48 16.47 10.16
C ILE A 12 15.65 15.29 10.63
N ALA A 13 15.69 14.98 11.94
CA ALA A 13 14.91 13.89 12.52
C ALA A 13 13.40 14.11 12.30
N LEU A 14 12.90 15.32 12.56
CA LEU A 14 11.49 15.66 12.36
C LEU A 14 11.06 15.52 10.90
N VAL A 15 11.85 16.06 9.96
CA VAL A 15 11.55 15.95 8.52
C VAL A 15 11.54 14.48 8.08
N THR A 16 12.47 13.67 8.60
CA THR A 16 12.56 12.25 8.25
C THR A 16 11.34 11.48 8.76
N VAL A 17 10.96 11.70 10.03
CA VAL A 17 9.80 11.03 10.65
C VAL A 17 8.50 11.36 9.94
N ILE A 18 8.37 12.57 9.38
CA ILE A 18 7.16 12.99 8.64
C ILE A 18 7.19 12.50 7.19
N SER A 19 8.33 12.60 6.52
CA SER A 19 8.44 12.28 5.08
C SER A 19 8.33 10.78 4.82
N VAL A 20 8.92 9.92 5.66
CA VAL A 20 8.92 8.47 5.45
C VAL A 20 7.50 7.88 5.39
N PRO A 21 6.58 8.15 6.33
CA PRO A 21 5.18 7.69 6.24
C PRO A 21 4.46 8.20 4.99
N ILE A 22 4.72 9.46 4.59
CA ILE A 22 4.09 10.06 3.41
C ILE A 22 4.56 9.36 2.14
N PHE A 23 5.87 9.16 1.99
CA PHE A 23 6.43 8.42 0.86
C PHE A 23 5.93 6.98 0.84
N PHE A 24 5.85 6.32 1.99
CA PHE A 24 5.32 4.97 2.09
C PHE A 24 3.84 4.88 1.69
N TYR A 25 3.03 5.87 2.11
CA TYR A 25 1.63 5.97 1.72
C TYR A 25 1.46 6.19 0.21
N LEU A 26 2.22 7.13 -0.36
CA LEU A 26 2.19 7.41 -1.80
C LEU A 26 2.68 6.22 -2.62
N TYR A 27 3.76 5.56 -2.18
CA TYR A 27 4.26 4.34 -2.81
C TYR A 27 3.23 3.22 -2.75
N SER A 28 2.58 3.03 -1.61
CA SER A 28 1.49 2.05 -1.45
C SER A 28 0.37 2.32 -2.45
N LEU A 29 -0.11 3.57 -2.55
CA LEU A 29 -1.12 3.94 -3.54
C LEU A 29 -0.67 3.71 -4.99
N TYR A 30 0.59 4.03 -5.31
CA TYR A 30 1.14 3.83 -6.65
C TYR A 30 1.20 2.34 -7.01
N VAL A 31 1.69 1.51 -6.11
CA VAL A 31 1.80 0.07 -6.28
C VAL A 31 0.42 -0.57 -6.45
N TYR A 32 -0.51 -0.24 -5.58
CA TYR A 32 -1.87 -0.77 -5.59
C TYR A 32 -2.72 -0.27 -6.76
N GLY A 33 -2.38 0.89 -7.32
CA GLY A 33 -3.02 1.43 -8.52
C GLY A 33 -2.60 0.74 -9.83
N HIS A 34 -1.64 -0.19 -9.83
CA HIS A 34 -1.12 -0.78 -11.07
C HIS A 34 -2.22 -1.42 -11.94
N TRP A 35 -3.01 -2.35 -11.38
CA TRP A 35 -4.09 -3.02 -12.10
C TRP A 35 -5.18 -2.04 -12.56
N LYS A 36 -5.52 -1.07 -11.70
CA LYS A 36 -6.46 0.00 -12.01
C LYS A 36 -6.00 0.84 -13.22
N ARG A 37 -4.69 1.14 -13.34
CA ARG A 37 -4.12 1.87 -14.50
C ARG A 37 -4.22 1.08 -15.80
N HIS A 38 -4.21 -0.25 -15.73
CA HIS A 38 -4.38 -1.14 -16.89
C HIS A 38 -5.85 -1.50 -17.17
N GLY A 39 -6.81 -0.90 -16.47
CA GLY A 39 -8.24 -1.18 -16.67
C GLY A 39 -8.69 -2.56 -16.14
N ILE A 40 -7.82 -3.25 -15.40
CA ILE A 40 -8.10 -4.57 -14.83
C ILE A 40 -8.80 -4.38 -13.49
N ARG A 41 -9.95 -5.03 -13.32
CA ARG A 41 -10.73 -5.02 -12.08
C ARG A 41 -10.07 -5.91 -11.04
N GLY A 42 -10.23 -5.58 -9.76
CA GLY A 42 -9.65 -6.38 -8.69
C GLY A 42 -9.98 -5.82 -7.31
N PRO A 43 -9.76 -6.63 -6.25
CA PRO A 43 -10.01 -6.23 -4.88
C PRO A 43 -9.15 -5.03 -4.52
N LYS A 44 -9.76 -3.98 -3.97
CA LYS A 44 -9.07 -2.75 -3.59
C LYS A 44 -8.23 -3.02 -2.34
N PRO A 45 -6.89 -3.04 -2.45
CA PRO A 45 -6.02 -3.23 -1.31
C PRO A 45 -6.10 -2.03 -0.37
N THR A 46 -6.09 -2.30 0.93
CA THR A 46 -5.95 -1.26 1.93
C THR A 46 -4.52 -0.72 1.91
N PRO A 47 -4.30 0.60 2.04
CA PRO A 47 -2.95 1.12 2.23
C PRO A 47 -2.34 0.45 3.47
N PHE A 48 -1.05 0.13 3.42
CA PHE A 48 -0.27 -0.59 4.45
C PHE A 48 -0.49 -2.11 4.56
N ILE A 49 -1.73 -2.60 4.59
CA ILE A 49 -2.02 -4.03 4.85
C ILE A 49 -2.33 -4.80 3.56
N GLY A 50 -2.69 -4.11 2.48
CA GLY A 50 -3.06 -4.76 1.22
C GLY A 50 -4.38 -5.54 1.35
N ASN A 51 -4.39 -6.75 0.80
CA ASN A 51 -5.50 -7.71 0.86
C ASN A 51 -5.24 -8.86 1.85
N ILE A 52 -4.41 -8.66 2.88
CA ILE A 52 -4.04 -9.74 3.83
C ILE A 52 -5.27 -10.30 4.57
N PHE A 53 -6.28 -9.47 4.88
CA PHE A 53 -7.50 -9.95 5.55
C PHE A 53 -8.28 -11.00 4.74
N SER A 54 -8.16 -10.98 3.42
CA SER A 54 -8.76 -12.01 2.55
C SER A 54 -8.08 -13.38 2.68
N LEU A 55 -6.86 -13.46 3.24
CA LEU A 55 -6.16 -14.73 3.48
C LEU A 55 -6.77 -15.55 4.64
N SER A 56 -7.76 -14.99 5.35
CA SER A 56 -8.54 -15.73 6.34
C SER A 56 -9.32 -16.90 5.69
N LYS A 57 -9.57 -16.82 4.39
CA LYS A 57 -10.22 -17.87 3.61
C LYS A 57 -9.18 -18.72 2.88
N PRO A 58 -9.47 -20.02 2.63
CA PRO A 58 -8.66 -20.82 1.72
C PRO A 58 -8.54 -20.13 0.36
N GLN A 59 -7.34 -20.17 -0.22
CA GLN A 59 -7.02 -19.47 -1.47
C GLN A 59 -7.99 -19.82 -2.61
N GLN A 60 -8.44 -21.07 -2.68
CA GLN A 60 -9.37 -21.55 -3.71
C GLN A 60 -10.74 -20.86 -3.60
N VAL A 61 -11.25 -20.71 -2.37
CA VAL A 61 -12.53 -20.04 -2.12
C VAL A 61 -12.42 -18.56 -2.47
N LEU A 62 -11.30 -17.93 -2.11
CA LEU A 62 -11.04 -16.53 -2.42
C LEU A 62 -10.97 -16.27 -3.94
N GLN A 63 -10.29 -17.16 -4.68
CA GLN A 63 -10.18 -17.05 -6.14
C GLN A 63 -11.55 -17.19 -6.83
N LEU A 64 -12.41 -18.08 -6.34
CA LEU A 64 -13.78 -18.23 -6.85
C LEU A 64 -14.64 -16.99 -6.57
N GLU A 65 -14.50 -16.40 -5.38
CA GLU A 65 -15.20 -15.16 -5.03
C GLU A 65 -14.74 -14.00 -5.93
N TYR A 66 -13.44 -13.86 -6.15
CA TYR A 66 -12.89 -12.83 -7.03
C TYR A 66 -13.27 -13.02 -8.49
N GLN A 67 -13.27 -14.26 -8.99
CA GLN A 67 -13.74 -14.53 -10.35
C GLN A 67 -15.22 -14.18 -10.51
N LYS A 68 -16.05 -14.51 -9.50
CA LYS A 68 -17.48 -14.17 -9.51
C LYS A 68 -17.72 -12.65 -9.48
N GLU A 69 -16.91 -11.90 -8.75
CA GLU A 69 -17.08 -10.45 -8.56
C GLU A 69 -16.45 -9.62 -9.70
N TYR A 70 -15.25 -9.97 -10.14
CA TYR A 70 -14.44 -9.16 -11.06
C TYR A 70 -14.39 -9.73 -12.50
N GLY A 71 -14.83 -10.97 -12.70
CA GLY A 71 -14.82 -11.67 -13.98
C GLY A 71 -13.61 -12.59 -14.17
N ASP A 72 -13.45 -13.12 -15.39
CA ASP A 72 -12.40 -14.11 -15.70
C ASP A 72 -10.97 -13.56 -15.58
N ILE A 73 -10.80 -12.23 -15.73
CA ILE A 73 -9.51 -11.56 -15.59
C ILE A 73 -9.62 -10.53 -14.48
N TYR A 74 -8.88 -10.77 -13.39
CA TYR A 74 -8.78 -9.85 -12.27
C TYR A 74 -7.34 -9.73 -11.77
N GLY A 75 -7.00 -8.55 -11.29
CA GLY A 75 -5.69 -8.25 -10.71
C GLY A 75 -5.74 -8.40 -9.20
N PHE A 76 -4.97 -9.34 -8.65
CA PHE A 76 -4.79 -9.46 -7.21
C PHE A 76 -3.29 -9.37 -6.87
N ARG A 77 -2.97 -8.88 -5.67
CA ARG A 77 -1.63 -8.86 -5.09
C ARG A 77 -1.74 -9.09 -3.59
#